data_AF-A0A399ZAC3-F1
#
_entry.id   AF-A0A399ZAC3-F1
#
_cell.length_a   1.000
_cell.length_b   1.000
_cell.length_c   1.000
_cell.angle_alpha   90.00
_cell.angle_beta   90.00
_cell.angle_gamma   90.00
#
_symmetry.space_group_name_H-M   'P 1'
#
loop_
_entity.id
_entity.type
_entity.pdbx_description
1 polymer ?
#
loop_
_entity_poly.entity_id
_entity_poly.type
_entity_poly.pdbx_seq_one_letter_code
_entity_poly.pdbx_strand_id
1 'polypeptide(L)' 'LKQALDIYYDQCYNIGVVGAGVVPVVVSNRMKNVPDNNIQANALMQINNGQPAQFYIDEEA' A
#
# COMPACT_ATOMS: atom_id res chain seq x y z
N LEU A 1 15.27 -11.83 -10.89
CA LEU A 1 13.90 -11.31 -10.65
C LEU A 1 13.20 -10.92 -11.96
N LYS A 2 13.80 -10.10 -12.84
CA LYS A 2 13.21 -9.70 -14.14
C LYS A 2 12.80 -10.88 -15.04
N GLN A 3 13.66 -11.88 -15.21
CA GLN A 3 13.39 -13.03 -16.09
C GLN A 3 12.09 -13.80 -15.77
N ALA A 4 11.69 -13.87 -14.49
CA ALA A 4 10.46 -14.56 -14.11
C ALA A 4 9.20 -13.76 -14.49
N LEU A 5 9.26 -12.43 -14.40
CA LEU A 5 8.19 -11.55 -14.86
C LEU A 5 8.10 -11.56 -16.38
N ASP A 6 9.24 -11.56 -17.07
CA ASP A 6 9.29 -11.62 -18.53
C ASP A 6 8.58 -12.89 -19.04
N ILE A 7 8.92 -14.07 -18.48
CA ILE A 7 8.23 -15.34 -18.80
C ILE A 7 6.73 -15.28 -18.47
N TYR A 8 6.37 -14.69 -17.33
CA TYR A 8 4.98 -14.57 -16.90
C TYR A 8 4.12 -13.77 -17.90
N TYR A 9 4.66 -12.65 -18.40
CA TYR A 9 4.00 -11.81 -19.37
C TYR A 9 4.00 -12.43 -20.79
N ASP A 10 5.12 -13.00 -21.23
CA ASP A 10 5.24 -13.61 -22.57
C ASP A 10 4.29 -14.80 -22.74
N GLN A 11 4.11 -15.60 -21.70
CA GLN A 11 3.26 -16.79 -21.76
C GLN A 11 1.83 -16.54 -21.27
N CYS A 12 1.49 -15.31 -20.86
CA CYS A 12 0.16 -14.96 -20.35
C CYS A 12 -0.35 -15.95 -19.30
N TYR A 13 0.52 -16.34 -18.35
CA TYR A 13 0.18 -17.35 -17.32
C TYR A 13 -1.06 -16.99 -16.49
N ASN A 14 -1.43 -15.70 -16.46
CA ASN A 14 -2.72 -15.25 -15.95
C ASN A 14 -3.26 -14.14 -16.85
N ILE A 15 -4.57 -14.17 -17.13
CA ILE A 15 -5.27 -13.13 -17.87
C ILE A 15 -6.12 -12.34 -16.87
N GLY A 16 -5.55 -11.25 -16.36
CA GLY A 16 -6.27 -10.29 -15.54
C GLY A 16 -7.11 -9.35 -16.40
N VAL A 17 -8.32 -9.03 -15.93
CA VAL A 17 -9.22 -8.08 -16.64
C VAL A 17 -8.88 -6.63 -16.28
N VAL A 18 -8.48 -6.37 -15.03
CA VAL A 18 -8.05 -5.06 -14.52
C VAL A 18 -7.02 -5.28 -13.41
N GLY A 19 -6.06 -4.37 -13.25
CA GLY A 19 -5.07 -4.42 -12.17
C GLY A 19 -5.68 -4.26 -10.76
N ALA A 20 -4.82 -4.34 -9.73
CA ALA A 20 -5.26 -4.12 -8.35
C ALA A 20 -5.85 -2.70 -8.18
N GLY A 21 -7.04 -2.61 -7.60
CA GLY A 21 -7.67 -1.33 -7.27
C GLY A 21 -6.90 -0.59 -6.17
N VAL A 22 -6.94 0.74 -6.20
CA VAL A 22 -6.37 1.57 -5.14
C VAL A 22 -7.18 1.36 -3.86
N VAL A 23 -6.52 0.97 -2.77
CA VAL A 23 -7.15 0.87 -1.45
C VAL A 23 -6.75 2.09 -0.62
N PRO A 24 -7.67 3.06 -0.42
CA PRO A 24 -7.35 4.28 0.31
C PRO A 24 -7.20 4.02 1.81
N VAL A 25 -6.30 4.76 2.46
CA VAL A 25 -6.16 4.78 3.92
C VAL A 25 -6.88 6.01 4.45
N VAL A 26 -7.75 5.81 5.43
CA VAL A 26 -8.45 6.91 6.11
C VAL A 26 -7.78 7.13 7.46
N VAL A 27 -7.39 8.38 7.73
CA VAL A 27 -6.79 8.79 9.00
C VAL A 27 -7.51 10.01 9.55
N SER A 28 -7.47 10.15 10.87
CA SER A 28 -7.97 11.36 11.55
C SER A 28 -7.04 12.54 11.25
N ASN A 29 -7.59 13.75 11.08
CA ASN A 29 -6.82 14.99 10.89
C ASN A 29 -5.85 15.29 12.06
N ARG A 30 -6.16 14.74 13.24
CA ARG A 30 -5.35 14.86 14.46
C ARG A 30 -4.14 13.92 14.46
N MET A 31 -4.13 12.91 13.59
CA MET A 31 -3.06 11.95 13.50
C MET A 31 -1.93 12.51 12.63
N LYS A 32 -0.73 12.57 13.19
CA LYS A 32 0.47 13.12 12.54
C LYS A 32 1.49 12.01 12.25
N ASN A 33 2.48 12.33 11.41
CA ASN A 33 3.48 11.39 10.89
C ASN A 33 2.91 10.21 10.08
N VAL A 34 1.70 10.33 9.55
CA VAL A 34 1.18 9.37 8.58
C VAL A 34 1.68 9.74 7.19
N PRO A 35 2.35 8.84 6.45
CA PRO A 35 2.81 9.12 5.08
C PRO A 35 1.63 9.33 4.11
N ASP A 36 1.69 10.40 3.30
CA ASP A 36 0.65 10.76 2.32
C ASP A 36 0.42 9.68 1.24
N ASN A 37 1.48 8.94 0.88
CA ASN A 37 1.46 7.90 -0.16
C ASN A 37 1.59 6.50 0.42
N ASN A 38 0.90 6.20 1.52
CA ASN A 38 0.85 4.83 2.03
C ASN A 38 -0.04 3.94 1.13
N ILE A 39 0.51 3.56 -0.02
CA ILE A 39 -0.15 2.73 -1.03
C ILE A 39 -0.22 1.29 -0.51
N GLN A 40 -1.44 0.83 -0.28
CA GLN A 40 -1.69 -0.52 0.22
C GLN A 40 -1.57 -1.54 -0.92
N ALA A 41 -0.44 -2.24 -0.98
CA ALA A 41 -0.21 -3.30 -1.98
C ALA A 41 -0.81 -4.66 -1.57
N ASN A 42 -0.97 -4.94 -0.27
CA ASN A 42 -1.67 -6.12 0.25
C ASN A 42 -2.15 -5.92 1.70
N ALA A 43 -3.08 -6.78 2.17
CA ALA A 43 -3.66 -6.74 3.52
C ALA A 43 -2.64 -6.95 4.67
N LEU A 44 -1.52 -7.65 4.40
CA LEU A 44 -0.52 -8.01 5.41
C LEU A 44 0.56 -6.93 5.62
N MET A 45 0.69 -5.97 4.70
CA MET A 45 1.64 -4.84 4.80
C MET A 45 0.98 -3.51 5.19
N GLN A 46 -0.35 -3.49 5.37
CA GLN A 46 -1.15 -2.26 5.50
C GLN A 46 -0.64 -1.31 6.58
N ILE A 47 -0.42 -1.81 7.79
CA ILE A 47 -0.04 -0.98 8.93
C ILE A 47 1.48 -0.82 9.00
N ASN A 48 2.23 -1.92 8.81
CA ASN A 48 3.69 -1.92 8.97
C ASN A 48 4.42 -1.03 7.96
N ASN A 49 3.89 -0.88 6.74
CA ASN A 49 4.48 0.03 5.75
C ASN A 49 4.36 1.51 6.16
N GLY A 50 3.36 1.84 6.99
CA GLY A 50 3.23 3.16 7.59
C GLY A 50 4.18 3.41 8.76
N GLN A 51 4.86 2.37 9.28
CA GLN A 51 5.72 2.42 10.47
C GLN A 51 4.97 2.99 11.70
N PRO A 52 3.96 2.27 12.23
CA PRO A 52 2.98 2.84 13.17
C PRO A 52 3.57 3.35 14.48
N ALA A 53 4.76 2.88 14.86
CA ALA A 53 5.47 3.34 16.06
C ALA A 53 5.83 4.84 16.02
N GLN A 54 5.87 5.46 14.83
CA GLN A 54 6.17 6.89 14.69
C GLN A 54 4.93 7.79 14.70
N PHE A 55 3.74 7.21 14.69
CA PHE A 55 2.48 7.95 14.66
C PHE A 55 2.19 8.55 16.03
N TYR A 56 1.63 9.77 16.03
CA TYR A 56 1.17 10.41 17.25
C TYR A 56 -0.10 11.21 17.00
N ILE A 57 -0.81 11.51 18.08
CA ILE A 57 -2.02 12.33 18.07
C ILE A 57 -1.65 13.71 18.58
N ASP A 58 -2.03 14.72 17.82
CA ASP A 58 -2.00 16.11 18.26
C ASP A 58 -3.23 16.37 19.17
N GLU A 59 -2.97 16.67 20.45
CA GLU A 59 -4.02 16.96 21.42
C GLU A 59 -4.60 18.38 21.28
N GLU A 60 -3.91 19.26 20.57
CA GLU A 60 -4.29 20.67 20.39
C GLU A 60 -5.12 20.91 19.11
N ALA A 61 -5.32 19.87 18.29
CA ALA A 61 -5.99 19.91 16.98
C ALA A 61 -7.46 19.48 16.97
#